data_AF-A0A352MTX5-F1
#
_entry.id   AF-A0A352MTX5-F1
#
_cell.length_a   1.000
_cell.length_b   1.000
_cell.length_c   1.000
_cell.angle_alpha   90.00
_cell.angle_beta   90.00
_cell.angle_gamma   90.00
#
_symmetry.space_group_name_H-M   'P 1'
#
loop_
_entity.id
_entity.type
_entity.pdbx_description
1 polymer ?
#
loop_
_entity_poly.entity_id
_entity_poly.type
_entity_poly.pdbx_seq_one_letter_code
_entity_poly.pdbx_strand_id
1 'polypeptide(L)'
;MIYKIKNLFLLVENQISEFDDIIYGRFSQFEQENEIKTDNYLKFNTNDVQIKINGQEKVLNSKIIKTDIYTIINNVISYIINDENNIYMHSVVVSNSKQGILIIGNFGQGKTTLANEFLKYGYKINSSDQTWLEIKDLQLNQVLGSRFYHENDNIKFLDNTDIKQKVRIDKIIRIVGLCDNGTTSINEQNNFYYKIKQISDYCNWTNIAPIFTDNVYLYDIQKFTKTFLSQISDIKLYNVRGNKYEIIQKLK
;
A
#
# COMPACT_ATOMS: atom_id res chain seq x y z
N MET A 1 10.09 18.19 -6.41
CA MET A 1 8.62 18.41 -6.45
C MET A 1 8.08 18.36 -5.03
N ILE A 2 7.04 19.14 -4.68
CA ILE A 2 6.43 19.10 -3.35
C ILE A 2 5.08 18.38 -3.44
N TYR A 3 4.87 17.37 -2.59
CA TYR A 3 3.66 16.56 -2.57
C TYR A 3 2.90 16.74 -1.25
N LYS A 4 1.56 16.85 -1.33
CA LYS A 4 0.68 16.83 -0.17
C LYS A 4 0.32 15.38 0.19
N ILE A 5 0.76 14.94 1.35
CA ILE A 5 0.52 13.59 1.89
C ILE A 5 -0.15 13.76 3.25
N LYS A 6 -1.42 13.37 3.35
CA LYS A 6 -2.25 13.59 4.56
C LYS A 6 -2.25 15.06 4.97
N ASN A 7 -1.66 15.40 6.11
CA ASN A 7 -1.57 16.73 6.68
C ASN A 7 -0.18 17.37 6.49
N LEU A 8 0.70 16.76 5.70
CA LEU A 8 2.09 17.18 5.51
C LEU A 8 2.39 17.51 4.04
N PHE A 9 3.29 18.47 3.83
CA PHE A 9 3.89 18.76 2.54
C PHE A 9 5.32 18.21 2.52
N LEU A 10 5.65 17.35 1.56
CA LEU A 10 6.95 16.70 1.45
C LEU A 10 7.66 17.17 0.18
N LEU A 11 8.83 17.78 0.33
CA LEU A 11 9.74 18.06 -0.78
C LEU A 11 10.48 16.77 -1.17
N VAL A 12 10.30 16.31 -2.41
CA VAL A 12 11.04 15.19 -2.99
C VAL A 12 11.99 15.71 -4.06
N GLU A 13 13.28 15.46 -3.87
CA GLU A 13 14.34 15.83 -4.82
C GLU A 13 15.14 14.58 -5.21
N ASN A 14 15.51 14.51 -6.48
CA ASN A 14 16.35 13.43 -7.00
C ASN A 14 17.48 14.00 -7.85
N GLN A 15 18.72 13.63 -7.52
CA GLN A 15 19.93 13.95 -8.29
C GLN A 15 20.38 12.78 -9.19
N ILE A 16 19.75 11.61 -9.07
CA ILE A 16 20.10 10.40 -9.84
C ILE A 16 19.03 10.18 -10.91
N SER A 17 19.20 10.82 -12.08
CA SER A 17 18.18 10.85 -13.15
C SER A 17 17.70 9.47 -13.62
N GLU A 18 18.54 8.43 -13.52
CA GLU A 18 18.15 7.03 -13.80
C GLU A 18 16.92 6.56 -12.99
N PHE A 19 16.66 7.18 -11.85
CA PHE A 19 15.60 6.79 -10.92
C PHE A 19 14.37 7.71 -10.93
N ASP A 20 14.33 8.72 -11.80
CA ASP A 20 13.22 9.69 -11.86
C ASP A 20 11.86 9.01 -12.02
N ASP A 21 11.74 8.08 -12.97
CA ASP A 21 10.48 7.37 -13.24
C ASP A 21 9.97 6.58 -12.03
N ILE A 22 10.88 6.02 -11.23
CA ILE A 22 10.54 5.23 -10.05
C ILE A 22 10.16 6.15 -8.90
N ILE A 23 10.97 7.18 -8.64
CA ILE A 23 10.78 8.10 -7.53
C ILE A 23 9.51 8.92 -7.75
N TYR A 24 9.44 9.69 -8.83
CA TYR A 24 8.28 10.55 -9.10
C TYR A 24 7.05 9.73 -9.49
N GLY A 25 7.24 8.57 -10.14
CA GLY A 25 6.15 7.64 -10.40
C GLY A 25 5.45 7.18 -9.12
N ARG A 26 6.20 6.84 -8.06
CA ARG A 26 5.62 6.45 -6.76
C ARG A 26 4.92 7.59 -6.03
N PHE A 27 5.32 8.84 -6.23
CA PHE A 27 4.62 9.99 -5.66
C PHE A 27 3.47 10.51 -6.53
N SER A 28 3.33 10.03 -7.77
CA SER A 28 2.34 10.53 -8.76
C SER A 28 0.87 10.37 -8.38
N GLN A 29 0.57 9.60 -7.33
CA GLN A 29 -0.78 9.48 -6.75
C GLN A 29 -1.17 10.71 -5.90
N PHE A 30 -0.20 11.46 -5.38
CA PHE A 30 -0.42 12.59 -4.49
C PHE A 30 -0.55 13.91 -5.25
N GLU A 31 -1.19 14.88 -4.62
CA GLU A 31 -1.32 16.23 -5.17
C GLU A 31 0.02 16.96 -5.07
N GLN A 32 0.40 17.62 -6.17
CA GLN A 32 1.62 18.43 -6.24
C GLN A 32 1.30 19.89 -5.95
N GLU A 33 2.16 20.54 -5.18
CA GLU A 33 2.07 21.94 -4.78
C GLU A 33 3.33 22.69 -5.24
N ASN A 34 3.18 23.92 -5.74
CA ASN A 34 4.30 24.67 -6.33
C ASN A 34 4.71 25.91 -5.52
N GLU A 35 3.84 26.42 -4.64
CA GLU A 35 4.07 27.70 -3.93
C GLU A 35 4.25 27.54 -2.41
N ILE A 36 4.34 26.30 -1.93
CA ILE A 36 4.45 25.98 -0.51
C ILE A 36 5.92 25.82 -0.12
N LYS A 37 6.32 26.40 1.01
CA LYS A 37 7.59 26.08 1.67
C LYS A 37 7.35 24.98 2.70
N THR A 38 8.25 24.00 2.76
CA THR A 38 8.20 22.92 3.74
C THR A 38 9.60 22.60 4.24
N ASP A 39 9.68 22.27 5.54
CA ASP A 39 10.91 21.75 6.16
C ASP A 39 11.02 20.23 6.04
N ASN A 40 9.97 19.57 5.53
CA ASN A 40 9.97 18.12 5.34
C ASN A 40 10.53 17.77 3.96
N TYR A 41 11.50 16.87 3.90
CA TYR A 41 12.11 16.46 2.64
C TYR A 41 12.51 14.99 2.59
N LEU A 42 12.59 14.49 1.37
CA LEU A 42 13.23 13.25 0.97
C LEU A 42 14.11 13.56 -0.25
N LYS A 43 15.42 13.58 -0.06
CA LYS A 43 16.40 13.94 -1.08
C LYS A 43 17.26 12.74 -1.42
N PHE A 44 17.21 12.31 -2.66
CA PHE A 44 18.06 11.26 -3.22
C PHE A 44 19.29 11.92 -3.86
N ASN A 45 20.43 11.89 -3.18
CA ASN A 45 21.71 12.38 -3.68
C ASN A 45 22.55 11.21 -4.19
N THR A 46 23.62 11.50 -4.94
CA THR A 46 24.48 10.46 -5.55
C THR A 46 25.08 9.49 -4.53
N ASN A 47 25.39 9.97 -3.32
CA ASN A 47 26.12 9.21 -2.29
C ASN A 47 25.35 9.04 -0.99
N ASP A 48 24.16 9.63 -0.87
CA ASP A 48 23.37 9.61 0.35
C ASP A 48 21.88 9.86 0.08
N VAL A 49 21.04 9.44 1.03
CA VAL A 49 19.65 9.90 1.13
C VAL A 49 19.49 10.72 2.38
N GLN A 50 18.94 11.92 2.23
CA GLN A 50 18.60 12.79 3.35
C GLN A 50 17.09 12.81 3.52
N ILE A 51 16.64 12.56 4.74
CA ILE A 51 15.23 12.44 5.08
C ILE A 51 14.98 13.29 6.30
N LYS A 52 14.03 14.21 6.21
CA LYS A 52 13.56 15.01 7.35
C LYS A 52 12.06 15.05 7.37
N ILE A 53 11.43 14.51 8.42
CA ILE A 53 9.98 14.48 8.58
C ILE A 53 9.65 14.86 10.03
N ASN A 54 8.80 15.88 10.23
CA ASN A 54 8.39 16.38 11.55
C ASN A 54 9.56 16.65 12.50
N GLY A 55 10.65 17.23 11.98
CA GLY A 55 11.86 17.53 12.74
C GLY A 55 12.78 16.34 13.03
N GLN A 56 12.37 15.11 12.71
CA GLN A 56 13.26 13.94 12.75
C GLN A 56 14.08 13.87 11.48
N GLU A 57 15.40 13.76 11.63
CA GLU A 57 16.35 13.73 10.51
C GLU A 57 17.13 12.43 10.46
N LYS A 58 17.32 11.91 9.25
CA LYS A 58 18.09 10.71 8.94
C LYS A 58 18.91 10.91 7.69
N VAL A 59 20.15 10.44 7.73
CA VAL A 59 21.06 10.41 6.59
C VAL A 59 21.50 8.96 6.37
N LEU A 60 21.16 8.40 5.22
CA LEU A 60 21.58 7.07 4.81
C LEU A 60 22.82 7.21 3.93
N ASN A 61 23.99 6.90 4.49
CA ASN A 61 25.28 7.04 3.81
C ASN A 61 25.59 5.81 2.95
N SER A 62 25.56 5.95 1.62
CA SER A 62 26.10 5.01 0.62
C SER A 62 25.48 5.33 -0.74
N LYS A 63 26.14 4.89 -1.83
CA LYS A 63 25.50 4.84 -3.14
C LYS A 63 24.24 3.97 -3.08
N ILE A 64 23.12 4.54 -3.51
CA ILE A 64 21.81 3.90 -3.52
C ILE A 64 21.70 2.97 -4.73
N ILE A 65 21.13 1.79 -4.53
CA ILE A 65 20.73 0.90 -5.64
C ILE A 65 19.20 0.89 -5.80
N LYS A 66 18.74 0.53 -7.00
CA LYS A 66 17.32 0.55 -7.40
C LYS A 66 16.38 -0.13 -6.39
N THR A 67 16.82 -1.21 -5.73
CA THR A 67 16.03 -1.97 -4.75
C THR A 67 15.76 -1.19 -3.47
N ASP A 68 16.64 -0.27 -3.07
CA ASP A 68 16.53 0.47 -1.82
C ASP A 68 15.47 1.58 -1.92
N ILE A 69 15.36 2.19 -3.11
CA ILE A 69 14.47 3.31 -3.40
C ILE A 69 13.03 2.99 -3.03
N TYR A 70 12.56 1.81 -3.45
CA TYR A 70 11.18 1.41 -3.18
C TYR A 70 10.92 1.27 -1.67
N THR A 71 11.86 0.69 -0.94
CA THR A 71 11.78 0.55 0.51
C THR A 71 11.77 1.93 1.17
N ILE A 72 12.72 2.81 0.83
CA ILE A 72 12.84 4.16 1.42
C ILE A 72 11.56 4.98 1.20
N ILE A 73 11.05 5.03 -0.03
CA ILE A 73 9.84 5.81 -0.36
C ILE A 73 8.64 5.32 0.43
N ASN A 74 8.39 4.01 0.45
CA ASN A 74 7.23 3.48 1.17
C ASN A 74 7.34 3.67 2.67
N ASN A 75 8.55 3.62 3.23
CA ASN A 75 8.80 3.91 4.63
C ASN A 75 8.46 5.36 4.98
N VAL A 76 8.89 6.32 4.15
CA VAL A 76 8.56 7.75 4.33
C VAL A 76 7.05 7.98 4.22
N ILE A 77 6.41 7.44 3.19
CA ILE A 77 4.95 7.56 3.01
C ILE A 77 4.20 6.96 4.20
N SER A 78 4.61 5.77 4.65
CA SER A 78 3.97 5.08 5.78
C SER A 78 4.15 5.84 7.09
N TYR A 79 5.35 6.39 7.33
CA TYR A 79 5.61 7.22 8.50
C TYR A 79 4.72 8.47 8.55
N ILE A 80 4.38 9.04 7.39
CA ILE A 80 3.46 10.19 7.29
C ILE A 80 1.99 9.76 7.49
N ILE A 81 1.60 8.63 6.88
CA ILE A 81 0.19 8.22 6.83
C ILE A 81 -0.27 7.55 8.12
N ASN A 82 0.53 6.63 8.67
CA ASN A 82 0.05 5.64 9.60
C ASN A 82 -0.24 6.19 11.00
N ASP A 83 -1.40 5.85 11.53
CA ASP A 83 -1.84 6.11 12.90
C ASP A 83 -2.88 5.06 13.32
N GLU A 84 -3.65 5.28 14.39
CA GLU A 84 -4.68 4.33 14.83
C GLU A 84 -5.82 4.10 13.82
N ASN A 85 -6.05 5.05 12.90
CA ASN A 85 -7.16 5.05 11.95
C ASN A 85 -6.70 4.98 10.49
N ASN A 86 -5.40 5.11 10.21
CA ASN A 86 -4.85 5.14 8.86
C ASN A 86 -3.73 4.11 8.72
N ILE A 87 -3.73 3.39 7.60
CA ILE A 87 -2.63 2.49 7.27
C ILE A 87 -2.32 2.49 5.77
N TYR A 88 -1.04 2.59 5.45
CA TYR A 88 -0.49 2.35 4.13
C TYR A 88 -0.11 0.87 4.04
N MET A 89 -0.79 0.13 3.17
CA MET A 89 -0.75 -1.34 3.15
C MET A 89 -0.34 -1.88 1.78
N HIS A 90 0.56 -2.87 1.77
CA HIS A 90 0.92 -3.59 0.54
C HIS A 90 -0.25 -4.44 0.03
N SER A 91 -0.97 -3.91 -0.95
CA SER A 91 -2.29 -4.43 -1.34
C SER A 91 -2.73 -3.94 -2.72
N VAL A 92 -3.78 -4.56 -3.22
CA VAL A 92 -4.53 -4.13 -4.42
C VAL A 92 -5.98 -3.94 -4.01
N VAL A 93 -6.64 -2.89 -4.51
CA VAL A 93 -8.08 -2.71 -4.31
C VAL A 93 -8.79 -2.81 -5.64
N VAL A 94 -9.86 -3.59 -5.66
CA VAL A 94 -10.82 -3.62 -6.77
C VAL A 94 -12.20 -3.27 -6.28
N SER A 95 -12.99 -2.60 -7.10
CA SER A 95 -14.37 -2.25 -6.74
C SER A 95 -15.31 -2.25 -7.94
N ASN A 96 -16.60 -2.35 -7.64
CA ASN A 96 -17.68 -2.04 -8.57
C ASN A 96 -18.74 -1.19 -7.85
N SER A 97 -19.91 -0.99 -8.46
CA SER A 97 -21.00 -0.20 -7.86
C SER A 97 -21.59 -0.79 -6.57
N LYS A 98 -21.29 -2.06 -6.25
CA LYS A 98 -21.88 -2.79 -5.12
C LYS A 98 -20.92 -2.99 -3.97
N GLN A 99 -19.64 -3.26 -4.25
CA GLN A 99 -18.68 -3.61 -3.21
C GLN A 99 -17.23 -3.25 -3.56
N GLY A 100 -16.44 -3.03 -2.52
CA GLY A 100 -14.98 -2.94 -2.58
C GLY A 100 -14.30 -4.17 -1.97
N ILE A 101 -13.23 -4.61 -2.60
CA ILE A 101 -12.46 -5.79 -2.20
C ILE A 101 -11.00 -5.41 -2.07
N LEU A 102 -10.44 -5.65 -0.90
CA LEU A 102 -9.01 -5.52 -0.64
C LEU A 102 -8.32 -6.87 -0.86
N ILE A 103 -7.35 -6.91 -1.76
CA ILE A 103 -6.58 -8.11 -2.12
C ILE A 103 -5.17 -7.98 -1.52
N ILE A 104 -4.81 -8.93 -0.68
CA ILE A 104 -3.51 -9.04 -0.02
C ILE A 104 -2.83 -10.37 -0.35
N GLY A 105 -1.51 -10.41 -0.22
CA GLY A 105 -0.68 -11.55 -0.60
C GLY A 105 0.78 -11.13 -0.74
N ASN A 106 1.70 -12.08 -0.57
CA ASN A 106 3.13 -11.85 -0.68
C ASN A 106 3.53 -11.45 -2.11
N PHE A 107 4.78 -11.01 -2.27
CA PHE A 107 5.36 -10.77 -3.58
C PHE A 107 5.28 -12.03 -4.45
N GLY A 108 4.95 -11.88 -5.74
CA GLY A 108 4.82 -13.00 -6.67
C GLY A 108 3.58 -13.89 -6.51
N GLN A 109 2.70 -13.65 -5.53
CA GLN A 109 1.50 -14.49 -5.34
C GLN A 109 0.34 -14.18 -6.31
N GLY A 110 0.50 -13.20 -7.20
CA GLY A 110 -0.48 -12.92 -8.25
C GLY A 110 -1.62 -11.96 -7.86
N LYS A 111 -1.38 -10.99 -6.97
CA LYS A 111 -2.37 -9.95 -6.63
C LYS A 111 -2.89 -9.23 -7.89
N THR A 112 -1.98 -8.73 -8.73
CA THR A 112 -2.31 -8.07 -10.01
C THR A 112 -3.01 -9.04 -10.97
N THR A 113 -2.60 -10.30 -11.01
CA THR A 113 -3.25 -11.33 -11.83
C THR A 113 -4.71 -11.54 -11.43
N LEU A 114 -5.00 -11.63 -10.12
CA LEU A 114 -6.37 -11.77 -9.63
C LEU A 114 -7.19 -10.50 -9.91
N ALA A 115 -6.59 -9.32 -9.71
CA ALA A 115 -7.25 -8.04 -9.96
C ALA A 115 -7.61 -7.84 -11.44
N ASN A 116 -6.73 -8.24 -12.36
CA ASN A 116 -7.02 -8.22 -13.79
C ASN A 116 -8.15 -9.19 -14.17
N GLU A 117 -8.31 -10.30 -13.46
CA GLU A 117 -9.44 -11.21 -13.68
C GLU A 117 -10.76 -10.58 -13.20
N PHE A 118 -10.76 -9.79 -12.12
CA PHE A 118 -11.94 -9.05 -11.65
C PHE A 118 -12.44 -8.02 -12.68
N LEU A 119 -11.56 -7.42 -13.50
CA LEU A 119 -11.95 -6.50 -14.58
C LEU A 119 -12.96 -7.12 -15.56
N LYS A 120 -12.82 -8.42 -15.84
CA LYS A 120 -13.73 -9.17 -16.73
C LYS A 120 -15.16 -9.27 -16.17
N TYR A 121 -15.34 -8.98 -14.88
CA TYR A 121 -16.61 -9.03 -14.18
C TYR A 121 -17.14 -7.63 -13.79
N GLY A 122 -16.69 -6.59 -14.49
CA GLY A 122 -17.18 -5.22 -14.31
C GLY A 122 -16.65 -4.52 -13.07
N TYR A 123 -15.55 -5.01 -12.50
CA TYR A 123 -14.78 -4.29 -11.49
C TYR A 123 -13.79 -3.35 -12.15
N LYS A 124 -13.28 -2.40 -11.37
CA LYS A 124 -12.14 -1.55 -11.66
C LYS A 124 -11.03 -1.83 -10.67
N ILE A 125 -9.79 -1.49 -11.03
CA ILE A 125 -8.65 -1.50 -10.12
C ILE A 125 -8.48 -0.08 -9.59
N ASN A 126 -8.67 0.10 -8.28
CA ASN A 126 -8.58 1.39 -7.62
C ASN A 126 -7.22 1.62 -6.95
N SER A 127 -6.41 0.57 -6.79
CA SER A 127 -5.09 0.66 -6.19
C SER A 127 -4.25 -0.53 -6.59
N SER A 128 -2.95 -0.33 -6.82
CA SER A 128 -1.99 -1.40 -7.07
C SER A 128 -0.70 -1.19 -6.28
N ASP A 129 -0.07 -2.28 -5.85
CA ASP A 129 1.07 -2.37 -4.92
C ASP A 129 0.85 -1.81 -3.51
N GLN A 130 0.32 -0.61 -3.34
CA GLN A 130 0.17 0.04 -2.03
C GLN A 130 -1.15 0.81 -1.95
N THR A 131 -1.85 0.70 -0.84
CA THR A 131 -3.13 1.40 -0.64
C THR A 131 -3.11 2.16 0.67
N TRP A 132 -3.50 3.43 0.65
CA TRP A 132 -3.85 4.14 1.87
C TRP A 132 -5.30 3.83 2.24
N LEU A 133 -5.46 3.14 3.37
CA LEU A 133 -6.72 2.80 3.99
C LEU A 133 -6.98 3.66 5.23
N GLU A 134 -8.24 4.04 5.44
CA GLU A 134 -8.72 4.76 6.62
C GLU A 134 -9.91 4.02 7.24
N ILE A 135 -9.97 4.03 8.56
CA ILE A 135 -11.17 3.67 9.32
C ILE A 135 -11.88 4.95 9.69
N LYS A 136 -13.11 5.08 9.20
CA LYS A 136 -14.00 6.19 9.51
C LYS A 136 -15.40 5.66 9.71
N ASP A 137 -16.07 6.08 10.78
CA ASP A 137 -17.43 5.64 11.12
C ASP A 137 -17.58 4.11 11.16
N LEU A 138 -16.57 3.43 11.72
CA LEU A 138 -16.45 1.95 11.80
C LEU A 138 -16.40 1.26 10.42
N GLN A 139 -16.08 1.99 9.36
CA GLN A 139 -15.94 1.45 8.00
C GLN A 139 -14.50 1.58 7.53
N LEU A 140 -13.97 0.50 6.94
CA LEU A 140 -12.70 0.51 6.24
C LEU A 140 -12.89 1.08 4.83
N ASN A 141 -12.14 2.12 4.50
CA ASN A 141 -12.24 2.81 3.22
C ASN A 141 -10.86 2.97 2.58
N GLN A 142 -10.79 2.89 1.25
CA GLN A 142 -9.67 3.44 0.50
C GLN A 142 -9.77 4.97 0.50
N VAL A 143 -8.70 5.62 0.94
CA VAL A 143 -8.50 7.07 0.79
C VAL A 143 -7.85 7.37 -0.55
N LEU A 144 -6.77 6.63 -0.87
CA LEU A 144 -5.99 6.82 -2.09
C LEU A 144 -5.29 5.52 -2.46
N GLY A 145 -5.39 5.13 -3.73
CA GLY A 145 -4.65 4.00 -4.28
C GLY A 145 -3.32 4.42 -4.90
N SER A 146 -2.32 3.54 -4.84
CA SER A 146 -1.12 3.72 -5.66
C SER A 146 -1.46 3.45 -7.11
N ARG A 147 -1.14 4.42 -7.97
CA ARG A 147 -1.34 4.30 -9.41
C ARG A 147 -0.17 3.66 -10.13
N PHE A 148 1.02 3.75 -9.55
CA PHE A 148 2.26 3.23 -10.14
C PHE A 148 2.40 1.75 -9.81
N TYR A 149 2.54 0.91 -10.83
CA TYR A 149 2.78 -0.52 -10.67
C TYR A 149 3.59 -1.10 -11.82
N HIS A 150 4.16 -2.29 -11.59
CA HIS A 150 4.86 -3.05 -12.62
C HIS A 150 3.98 -4.18 -13.18
N GLU A 151 4.02 -4.35 -14.50
CA GLU A 151 3.43 -5.50 -15.18
C GLU A 151 4.32 -5.89 -16.36
N ASN A 152 4.79 -7.15 -16.37
CA ASN A 152 5.72 -7.69 -17.37
C ASN A 152 6.94 -6.78 -17.58
N ASP A 153 7.61 -6.40 -16.48
CA ASP A 153 8.75 -5.49 -16.42
C ASP A 153 8.51 -4.04 -16.87
N ASN A 154 7.31 -3.71 -17.32
CA ASN A 154 6.94 -2.35 -17.73
C ASN A 154 6.29 -1.59 -16.58
N ILE A 155 6.61 -0.29 -16.49
CA ILE A 155 5.92 0.64 -15.61
C ILE A 155 4.54 0.95 -16.22
N LYS A 156 3.50 0.85 -15.40
CA LYS A 156 2.14 1.21 -15.76
C LYS A 156 1.53 2.14 -14.72
N PHE A 157 0.54 2.91 -15.18
CA PHE A 157 -0.19 3.85 -14.36
C PHE A 157 -1.68 3.57 -14.43
N LEU A 158 -2.33 3.46 -13.28
CA LEU A 158 -3.78 3.51 -13.18
C LEU A 158 -4.30 4.93 -13.45
N ASP A 159 -5.57 5.03 -13.83
CA ASP A 159 -6.24 6.31 -14.04
C ASP A 159 -6.42 7.09 -12.73
N ASN A 160 -6.16 8.40 -12.80
CA ASN A 160 -6.27 9.29 -11.64
C ASN A 160 -7.68 9.32 -11.02
N THR A 161 -8.71 9.13 -11.84
CA THR A 161 -10.10 9.10 -11.36
C THR A 161 -10.38 7.84 -10.54
N ASP A 162 -9.82 6.70 -10.94
CA ASP A 162 -10.09 5.42 -10.28
C ASP A 162 -9.34 5.32 -8.94
N ILE A 163 -8.12 5.87 -8.84
CA ILE A 163 -7.35 5.83 -7.58
C ILE A 163 -7.87 6.76 -6.49
N LYS A 164 -8.52 7.87 -6.88
CA LYS A 164 -9.11 8.85 -5.96
C LYS A 164 -10.55 8.49 -5.54
N GLN A 165 -11.12 7.43 -6.14
CA GLN A 165 -12.44 6.96 -5.76
C GLN A 165 -12.41 6.47 -4.30
N LYS A 166 -13.32 6.99 -3.48
CA LYS A 166 -13.55 6.46 -2.13
C LYS A 166 -14.27 5.13 -2.25
N VAL A 167 -13.58 4.06 -1.87
CA VAL A 167 -14.10 2.68 -1.94
C VAL A 167 -14.23 2.15 -0.53
N ARG A 168 -15.45 1.82 -0.10
CA ARG A 168 -15.67 1.04 1.12
C ARG A 168 -15.23 -0.40 0.88
N ILE A 169 -14.45 -0.96 1.80
CA ILE A 169 -13.99 -2.34 1.74
C ILE A 169 -14.95 -3.25 2.50
N ASP A 170 -15.58 -4.18 1.79
CA ASP A 170 -16.58 -5.10 2.35
C ASP A 170 -15.99 -6.46 2.71
N LYS A 171 -14.90 -6.84 2.03
CA LYS A 171 -14.17 -8.09 2.28
C LYS A 171 -12.69 -7.97 1.91
N ILE A 172 -11.91 -8.87 2.51
CA ILE A 172 -10.48 -9.02 2.26
C ILE A 172 -10.25 -10.41 1.66
N ILE A 173 -9.50 -10.45 0.56
CA ILE A 173 -9.03 -11.70 -0.05
C ILE A 173 -7.53 -11.80 0.19
N ARG A 174 -7.11 -12.80 0.96
CA ARG A 174 -5.70 -13.16 1.12
C ARG A 174 -5.35 -14.30 0.19
N ILE A 175 -4.49 -14.01 -0.77
CA ILE A 175 -3.96 -15.03 -1.66
C ILE A 175 -2.94 -15.87 -0.90
N VAL A 176 -3.19 -17.17 -0.80
CA VAL A 176 -2.23 -18.15 -0.29
C VAL A 176 -1.42 -18.75 -1.45
N GLY A 177 -2.05 -18.93 -2.60
CA GLY A 177 -1.36 -19.27 -3.85
C GLY A 177 -2.31 -19.42 -5.03
N LEU A 178 -2.01 -18.79 -6.16
CA LEU A 178 -2.77 -18.96 -7.39
C LEU A 178 -2.14 -20.04 -8.26
N CYS A 179 -2.98 -20.88 -8.87
CA CYS A 179 -2.57 -21.82 -9.91
C CYS A 179 -3.75 -22.13 -10.83
N ASP A 180 -3.48 -22.28 -12.13
CA ASP A 180 -4.56 -22.47 -13.11
C ASP A 180 -5.17 -23.88 -13.06
N ASN A 181 -4.38 -24.91 -12.73
CA ASN A 181 -4.81 -26.32 -12.80
C ASN A 181 -4.91 -27.01 -11.42
N GLY A 182 -4.97 -26.24 -10.33
CA GLY A 182 -5.09 -26.79 -8.97
C GLY A 182 -6.52 -26.73 -8.43
N THR A 183 -6.81 -27.56 -7.43
CA THR A 183 -8.08 -27.49 -6.70
C THR A 183 -8.25 -26.13 -6.03
N THR A 184 -9.36 -25.45 -6.34
CA THR A 184 -9.69 -24.18 -5.70
C THR A 184 -10.24 -24.38 -4.30
N SER A 185 -9.59 -23.75 -3.32
CA SER A 185 -9.99 -23.73 -1.92
C SER A 185 -10.18 -22.29 -1.45
N ILE A 186 -11.30 -22.03 -0.79
CA ILE A 186 -11.66 -20.73 -0.23
C ILE A 186 -12.11 -20.98 1.20
N ASN A 187 -11.35 -20.46 2.16
CA ASN A 187 -11.64 -20.65 3.58
C ASN A 187 -11.80 -19.27 4.24
N GLU A 188 -12.95 -19.04 4.86
CA GLU A 188 -13.15 -17.87 5.71
C GLU A 188 -12.36 -18.04 7.00
N GLN A 189 -11.54 -17.04 7.36
CA GLN A 189 -10.86 -17.00 8.63
C GLN A 189 -11.79 -16.41 9.68
N ASN A 190 -12.33 -17.24 10.57
CA ASN A 190 -13.26 -16.80 11.61
C ASN A 190 -12.56 -16.39 12.91
N ASN A 191 -11.31 -16.82 13.13
CA ASN A 191 -10.60 -16.49 14.35
C ASN A 191 -9.98 -15.09 14.27
N PHE A 192 -10.38 -14.23 15.21
CA PHE A 192 -9.92 -12.85 15.33
C PHE A 192 -8.39 -12.71 15.32
N TYR A 193 -7.69 -13.46 16.16
CA TYR A 193 -6.23 -13.36 16.28
C TYR A 193 -5.51 -13.82 15.02
N TYR A 194 -6.03 -14.87 14.36
CA TYR A 194 -5.48 -15.29 13.08
C TYR A 194 -5.75 -14.29 11.96
N LYS A 195 -6.90 -13.60 11.93
CA LYS A 195 -7.14 -12.50 10.98
C LYS A 195 -6.08 -11.40 11.16
N ILE A 196 -5.90 -10.91 12.39
CA ILE A 196 -4.91 -9.87 12.71
C ILE A 196 -3.52 -10.30 12.25
N LYS A 197 -3.07 -11.50 12.66
CA LYS A 197 -1.77 -12.05 12.27
C LYS A 197 -1.60 -12.12 10.75
N GLN A 198 -2.61 -12.57 10.04
CA GLN A 198 -2.54 -12.77 8.59
C GLN A 198 -2.51 -11.45 7.81
N ILE A 199 -3.15 -10.39 8.32
CA ILE A 199 -3.19 -9.08 7.67
C ILE A 199 -1.96 -8.23 8.06
N SER A 200 -1.48 -8.36 9.30
CA SER A 200 -0.40 -7.52 9.84
C SER A 200 0.87 -7.54 9.01
N ASP A 201 1.18 -8.65 8.34
CA ASP A 201 2.38 -8.77 7.49
C ASP A 201 2.37 -7.74 6.35
N TYR A 202 1.19 -7.39 5.83
CA TYR A 202 1.03 -6.46 4.71
C TYR A 202 0.94 -5.01 5.16
N CYS A 203 0.55 -4.77 6.43
CA CYS A 203 0.70 -3.47 7.08
C CYS A 203 2.17 -3.19 7.39
N ASN A 204 2.87 -4.21 7.90
CA ASN A 204 4.22 -4.05 8.43
C ASN A 204 5.32 -4.16 7.36
N TRP A 205 4.98 -4.56 6.13
CA TRP A 205 5.92 -4.56 5.02
C TRP A 205 6.56 -3.19 4.78
N THR A 206 5.82 -2.13 5.08
CA THR A 206 6.30 -0.74 5.06
C THR A 206 6.53 -0.14 6.46
N ASN A 207 6.16 -0.86 7.53
CA ASN A 207 6.23 -0.36 8.91
C ASN A 207 7.31 -1.03 9.78
N ILE A 208 7.96 -2.09 9.31
CA ILE A 208 9.32 -2.38 9.77
C ILE A 208 10.16 -1.30 9.10
N ALA A 209 10.19 -0.13 9.73
CA ALA A 209 10.76 1.08 9.19
C ALA A 209 12.13 1.37 9.78
N PRO A 210 13.17 0.55 9.50
CA PRO A 210 14.49 0.63 10.14
C PRO A 210 15.09 2.04 10.06
N ILE A 211 14.66 2.84 9.09
CA ILE A 211 15.11 4.22 8.90
C ILE A 211 14.75 5.11 10.11
N PHE A 212 13.59 4.92 10.75
CA PHE A 212 13.11 5.75 11.86
C PHE A 212 12.99 4.99 13.21
N THR A 213 13.64 3.83 13.36
CA THR A 213 13.47 2.98 14.55
C THR A 213 14.23 3.41 15.80
N ASP A 214 15.08 4.43 15.70
CA ASP A 214 16.21 4.59 16.60
C ASP A 214 15.93 5.06 18.02
N ASN A 215 14.68 5.21 18.52
CA ASN A 215 14.54 5.37 19.98
C ASN A 215 13.21 5.05 20.69
N VAL A 216 12.00 5.11 20.12
CA VAL A 216 10.75 4.78 20.88
C VAL A 216 9.59 4.25 20.01
N TYR A 217 9.59 4.50 18.70
CA TYR A 217 8.40 4.36 17.85
C TYR A 217 8.14 2.97 17.21
N LEU A 218 9.06 2.01 17.30
CA LEU A 218 8.76 0.62 16.90
C LEU A 218 7.58 0.04 17.69
N TYR A 219 7.47 0.44 18.96
CA TYR A 219 6.36 0.08 19.83
C TYR A 219 5.04 0.70 19.36
N ASP A 220 5.08 1.98 18.96
CA ASP A 220 3.90 2.71 18.52
C ASP A 220 3.38 2.20 17.19
N ILE A 221 4.25 1.83 16.24
CA ILE A 221 3.83 1.23 14.97
C ILE A 221 3.08 -0.09 15.17
N GLN A 222 3.62 -1.00 15.96
CA GLN A 222 2.95 -2.29 16.22
C GLN A 222 1.64 -2.07 16.97
N LYS A 223 1.62 -1.10 17.87
CA LYS A 223 0.41 -0.67 18.59
C LYS A 223 -0.63 -0.09 17.63
N PHE A 224 -0.26 0.84 16.74
CA PHE A 224 -1.13 1.43 15.73
C PHE A 224 -1.68 0.37 14.78
N THR A 225 -0.82 -0.49 14.23
CA THR A 225 -1.24 -1.61 13.38
C THR A 225 -2.22 -2.51 14.13
N LYS A 226 -1.95 -2.86 15.39
CA LYS A 226 -2.86 -3.70 16.19
C LYS A 226 -4.20 -2.99 16.46
N THR A 227 -4.18 -1.72 16.84
CA THR A 227 -5.38 -0.91 17.07
C THR A 227 -6.21 -0.79 15.80
N PHE A 228 -5.59 -0.44 14.68
CA PHE A 228 -6.24 -0.40 13.36
C PHE A 228 -6.89 -1.74 13.00
N LEU A 229 -6.13 -2.84 13.08
CA LEU A 229 -6.62 -4.16 12.69
C LEU A 229 -7.73 -4.68 13.62
N SER A 230 -7.71 -4.29 14.89
CA SER A 230 -8.76 -4.68 15.84
C SER A 230 -10.12 -4.06 15.50
N GLN A 231 -10.12 -2.88 14.86
CA GLN A 231 -11.34 -2.16 14.47
C GLN A 231 -11.99 -2.73 13.20
N ILE A 232 -11.28 -3.56 12.43
CA ILE A 232 -11.81 -4.19 11.21
C ILE A 232 -12.08 -5.70 11.38
N SER A 233 -12.24 -6.15 12.62
CA SER A 233 -12.48 -7.56 12.97
C SER A 233 -13.66 -8.19 12.22
N ASP A 234 -14.65 -7.37 11.93
CA ASP A 234 -15.94 -7.79 11.37
C ASP A 234 -15.89 -7.95 9.85
N ILE A 235 -14.84 -7.42 9.21
CA ILE A 235 -14.62 -7.60 7.78
C ILE A 235 -14.25 -9.07 7.52
N LYS A 236 -14.91 -9.67 6.53
CA LYS A 236 -14.66 -11.06 6.17
C LYS A 236 -13.30 -11.20 5.50
N LEU A 237 -12.50 -12.16 5.97
CA LEU A 237 -11.20 -12.49 5.41
C LEU A 237 -11.25 -13.88 4.78
N TYR A 238 -11.02 -13.95 3.48
CA TYR A 238 -10.98 -15.20 2.72
C TYR A 238 -9.54 -15.56 2.37
N ASN A 239 -9.07 -16.69 2.88
CA ASN A 239 -7.82 -17.30 2.42
C ASN A 239 -8.10 -18.13 1.17
N VAL A 240 -7.49 -17.76 0.05
CA VAL A 240 -7.76 -18.36 -1.26
C VAL A 240 -6.55 -19.06 -1.85
N ARG A 241 -6.77 -20.25 -2.41
CA ARG A 241 -5.80 -20.98 -3.23
C ARG A 241 -6.49 -21.54 -4.48
N GLY A 242 -5.79 -21.57 -5.61
CA GLY A 242 -6.25 -22.24 -6.82
C GLY A 242 -6.55 -21.29 -7.99
N ASN A 243 -7.56 -21.63 -8.77
CA ASN A 243 -7.83 -20.97 -10.05
C ASN A 243 -8.52 -19.61 -9.84
N LYS A 244 -7.96 -18.56 -10.43
CA LYS A 244 -8.46 -17.17 -10.35
C LYS A 244 -9.93 -17.01 -10.78
N TYR A 245 -10.36 -17.73 -11.83
CA TYR A 245 -11.73 -17.69 -12.33
C TYR A 245 -12.71 -18.24 -11.28
N GLU A 246 -12.41 -19.42 -10.73
CA GLU A 246 -13.26 -20.07 -9.73
C GLU A 246 -13.32 -19.27 -8.42
N ILE A 247 -12.20 -18.66 -8.02
CA ILE A 247 -12.13 -17.77 -6.86
C ILE A 247 -13.10 -16.60 -7.03
N ILE A 248 -13.06 -15.92 -8.18
CA ILE A 248 -13.91 -14.75 -8.42
C ILE A 248 -15.37 -15.14 -8.51
N GLN A 249 -15.72 -16.24 -9.18
CA GLN A 249 -17.12 -16.69 -9.27
C GLN A 249 -17.77 -16.89 -7.88
N LYS A 250 -16.98 -17.34 -6.89
CA LYS A 250 -17.46 -17.57 -5.52
C LYS A 250 -17.45 -16.32 -4.63
N LEU A 251 -16.66 -15.29 -4.96
CA LEU A 251 -16.42 -14.13 -4.09
C LEU A 251 -16.89 -12.78 -4.66
N LYS A 252 -17.31 -12.73 -5.93
CA LYS A 252 -17.82 -11.53 -6.60
C LYS A 252 -19.18 -11.05 -6.09
#